data_AF-A0A2M8QLU1-F1
#
_entry.id   AF-A0A2M8QLU1-F1
#
_cell.length_a   1.000
_cell.length_b   1.000
_cell.length_c   1.000
_cell.angle_alpha   90.00
_cell.angle_beta   90.00
_cell.angle_gamma   90.00
#
_symmetry.space_group_name_H-M   'P 1'
#
loop_
_entity.id
_entity.type
_entity.pdbx_description
1 polymer ?
#
loop_
_entity_poly.entity_id
_entity_poly.type
_entity_poly.pdbx_seq_one_letter_code
_entity_poly.pdbx_strand_id
1 'polypeptide(L)' 'MRELDEEEREILRMLDSGISTPDLITIVRDLGDVLRQQGYVIQANVAELAADRLIHLDARLKALLAGPADYQS' A
#
# COMPACT_ATOMS: atom_id res chain seq x y z
N MET A 1 0.15 -2.47 34.08
CA MET A 1 -0.11 -1.97 32.71
C MET A 1 -1.24 -0.96 32.83
N ARG A 2 -1.08 0.26 32.32
CA ARG A 2 -2.11 1.32 32.42
C ARG A 2 -3.25 1.02 31.44
N GLU A 3 -4.50 1.30 31.81
CA GLU A 3 -5.63 1.24 30.87
C GLU A 3 -5.56 2.39 29.87
N LEU A 4 -5.74 2.06 28.59
CA LEU A 4 -5.84 3.03 27.51
C LEU A 4 -7.23 3.66 27.50
N ASP A 5 -7.28 4.97 27.36
CA ASP A 5 -8.53 5.68 27.10
C ASP A 5 -9.05 5.40 25.66
N GLU A 6 -10.24 5.89 25.34
CA GLU A 6 -10.88 5.57 24.06
C GLU A 6 -10.11 6.17 22.86
N GLU A 7 -9.51 7.34 23.03
CA GLU A 7 -8.71 8.01 21.99
C GLU A 7 -7.42 7.22 21.73
N GLU A 8 -6.71 6.80 22.78
CA GLU A 8 -5.52 5.95 22.67
C GLU A 8 -5.84 4.60 22.01
N ARG A 9 -7.01 4.01 22.29
CA ARG A 9 -7.47 2.77 21.64
C ARG A 9 -7.79 2.95 20.17
N GLU A 10 -8.39 4.08 19.79
CA GLU A 10 -8.71 4.38 18.40
C GLU A 10 -7.44 4.57 17.57
N ILE A 11 -6.46 5.29 18.12
CA ILE A 11 -5.12 5.42 17.52
C ILE A 11 -4.48 4.03 17.35
N LEU A 12 -4.53 3.17 18.38
CA LEU A 12 -4.00 1.81 18.29
C LEU A 12 -4.72 0.98 17.21
N ARG A 13 -6.05 1.08 17.09
CA ARG A 13 -6.79 0.41 16.02
C ARG A 13 -6.41 0.93 14.63
N MET A 14 -6.14 2.22 14.49
CA MET A 14 -5.66 2.80 13.24
C MET A 14 -4.23 2.34 12.92
N LEU A 15 -3.36 2.20 13.93
CA LEU A 15 -2.01 1.67 13.75
C LEU A 15 -1.99 0.17 13.45
N ASP A 16 -2.91 -0.59 14.05
CA ASP A 16 -3.13 -2.00 13.77
C ASP A 16 -3.85 -2.22 12.43
N SER A 17 -4.60 -1.21 11.96
CA SER A 17 -5.13 -1.22 10.61
C SER A 17 -3.96 -1.14 9.64
N GLY A 18 -3.77 -2.23 8.88
CA GLY A 18 -2.70 -2.31 7.91
C GLY A 18 -2.74 -1.13 6.93
N ILE A 19 -1.58 -0.81 6.35
CA ILE A 19 -1.46 0.26 5.36
C ILE A 19 -2.34 -0.07 4.15
N SER A 20 -3.14 0.89 3.69
CA SER A 20 -3.95 0.70 2.48
C SER A 20 -3.03 0.47 1.28
N THR A 21 -3.42 -0.38 0.32
CA THR A 21 -2.60 -0.63 -0.88
C THR A 21 -2.25 0.67 -1.63
N PRO A 22 -3.17 1.66 -1.81
CA PRO A 22 -2.83 2.96 -2.38
C PRO A 22 -1.74 3.72 -1.60
N ASP A 23 -1.84 3.76 -0.27
CA ASP A 23 -0.84 4.46 0.55
C ASP A 23 0.52 3.76 0.48
N LEU A 24 0.54 2.43 0.49
CA LEU A 24 1.77 1.65 0.32
C LEU A 24 2.44 1.92 -1.03
N ILE A 25 1.66 2.03 -2.11
CA ILE A 25 2.19 2.40 -3.44
C ILE A 25 2.85 3.77 -3.40
N THR A 26 2.20 4.76 -2.79
CA THR A 26 2.75 6.13 -2.63
C THR A 26 4.05 6.11 -1.85
N ILE A 27 4.08 5.44 -0.68
CA ILE A 27 5.28 5.34 0.17
C ILE A 27 6.45 4.72 -0.61
N VAL A 28 6.20 3.67 -1.40
CA VAL A 28 7.25 3.01 -2.18
C VAL A 28 7.78 3.91 -3.30
N ARG A 29 6.92 4.73 -3.92
CA ARG A 29 7.36 5.73 -4.92
C ARG A 29 8.19 6.84 -4.30
N ASP A 30 7.73 7.40 -3.18
CA ASP A 30 8.45 8.44 -2.45
C ASP A 30 9.82 7.94 -1.99
N LEU A 31 9.91 6.68 -1.56
CA LEU A 31 11.18 6.02 -1.26
C LEU A 31 12.10 5.97 -2.50
N GLY A 32 11.55 5.63 -3.67
CA GLY A 32 12.28 5.66 -4.94
C GLY A 32 12.88 7.04 -5.23
N ASP A 33 12.11 8.09 -5.04
CA ASP A 33 12.55 9.47 -5.23
C ASP A 33 13.67 9.86 -4.25
N VAL A 34 13.54 9.52 -2.96
CA VAL A 34 14.57 9.75 -1.95
C VAL A 34 15.86 9.00 -2.30
N LEU A 35 15.76 7.73 -2.70
CA LEU A 35 16.91 6.92 -3.09
C LEU A 35 17.63 7.51 -4.31
N ARG A 36 16.87 7.99 -5.30
CA ARG A 36 17.41 8.64 -6.50
C ARG A 36 18.14 9.93 -6.15
N GLN A 37 17.57 10.77 -5.28
CA GLN A 37 18.20 12.00 -4.80
C GLN A 37 19.51 11.73 -4.05
N GLN A 38 19.61 10.58 -3.37
CA GLN A 38 20.82 10.15 -2.67
C GLN A 38 21.84 9.40 -3.54
N GLY A 39 21.54 9.19 -4.83
CA GLY A 39 22.44 8.49 -5.77
C GLY A 39 22.34 6.96 -5.73
N TYR A 40 21.37 6.39 -4.99
CA TYR A 40 21.11 4.95 -4.92
C TYR A 40 20.24 4.49 -6.11
N VAL A 41 20.78 4.61 -7.32
CA VAL A 41 20.03 4.42 -8.58
C VAL A 41 19.40 3.03 -8.69
N ILE A 42 20.12 1.97 -8.32
CA ILE A 42 19.60 0.60 -8.42
C ILE A 42 18.42 0.41 -7.47
N GLN A 43 18.55 0.87 -6.23
CA GLN A 43 17.50 0.75 -5.21
C GLN A 43 16.27 1.57 -5.59
N ALA A 44 16.46 2.76 -6.15
CA ALA A 44 15.38 3.59 -6.67
C ALA A 44 14.58 2.84 -7.76
N ASN A 45 15.26 2.21 -8.71
CA ASN A 45 14.61 1.44 -9.78
C ASN A 45 13.87 0.20 -9.23
N VAL A 46 14.41 -0.44 -8.19
CA VAL A 46 13.73 -1.55 -7.50
C VAL A 46 12.46 -1.06 -6.80
N ALA A 47 12.49 0.11 -6.16
CA ALA A 47 11.32 0.72 -5.52
C ALA A 47 10.24 1.05 -6.57
N GLU A 48 10.61 1.67 -7.69
CA GLU A 48 9.67 1.94 -8.79
C GLU A 48 9.03 0.66 -9.32
N LEU A 49 9.83 -0.38 -9.60
CA LEU A 49 9.32 -1.68 -10.05
C LEU A 49 8.39 -2.34 -9.03
N ALA A 50 8.68 -2.19 -7.73
CA ALA A 50 7.82 -2.70 -6.67
C ALA A 50 6.47 -1.97 -6.63
N ALA A 51 6.46 -0.63 -6.77
CA ALA A 51 5.23 0.15 -6.85
C ALA A 51 4.36 -0.27 -8.04
N ASP A 52 4.95 -0.48 -9.22
CA ASP A 52 4.22 -0.93 -10.40
C ASP A 52 3.60 -2.32 -10.21
N ARG A 53 4.34 -3.24 -9.58
CA ARG A 53 3.81 -4.57 -9.24
C ARG A 53 2.65 -4.50 -8.26
N LEU A 54 2.71 -3.59 -7.28
CA LEU A 54 1.61 -3.37 -6.33
C LEU A 54 0.37 -2.82 -7.04
N ILE A 55 0.51 -1.90 -8.00
CA ILE A 55 -0.61 -1.40 -8.82
C ILE A 55 -1.28 -2.54 -9.58
N HIS A 56 -0.50 -3.39 -10.24
CA HIS A 56 -1.05 -4.54 -10.97
C HIS A 56 -1.74 -5.55 -10.06
N LEU A 57 -1.18 -5.80 -8.88
CA LEU A 57 -1.78 -6.68 -7.90
C LEU A 57 -3.11 -6.12 -7.37
N ASP A 58 -3.15 -4.83 -7.03
CA ASP A 58 -4.36 -4.14 -6.55
C ASP A 58 -5.49 -4.21 -7.59
N ALA A 59 -5.18 -3.91 -8.86
CA ALA A 59 -6.13 -4.02 -9.95
C ALA A 59 -6.68 -5.44 -10.10
N ARG A 60 -5.81 -6.46 -10.01
CA ARG A 60 -6.21 -7.87 -10.08
C ARG A 60 -7.07 -8.29 -8.90
N LEU A 61 -6.76 -7.84 -7.68
CA LEU A 61 -7.56 -8.12 -6.49
C LEU A 61 -8.95 -7.49 -6.60
N LYS A 62 -9.03 -6.22 -7.02
CA LYS A 62 -10.30 -5.54 -7.27
C LYS A 62 -11.14 -6.28 -8.31
N ALA A 63 -10.53 -6.74 -9.40
CA ALA A 63 -11.23 -7.52 -10.42
C ALA A 63 -11.75 -8.87 -9.88
N LEU A 64 -10.98 -9.57 -9.04
CA LEU A 64 -11.42 -10.81 -8.41
C LEU A 64 -12.59 -10.59 -7.43
N LEU A 65 -12.52 -9.51 -6.65
CA LEU A 65 -13.56 -9.17 -5.67
C LEU A 65 -14.85 -8.65 -6.32
N ALA A 66 -14.78 -8.09 -7.51
CA ALA A 66 -15.94 -7.64 -8.28
C ALA A 66 -16.81 -8.81 -8.81
N GLY A 67 -16.33 -10.06 -8.73
CA GLY A 67 -17.02 -11.24 -9.27
C GLY A 67 -17.03 -11.28 -10.80
N PRO A 68 -17.36 -12.42 -11.44
CA PRO A 68 -17.61 -12.45 -12.87
C PRO A 68 -18.83 -11.57 -13.15
N ALA A 69 -18.67 -10.55 -14.01
CA ALA A 69 -19.81 -9.80 -14.52
C ALA A 69 -20.85 -10.79 -15.03
N ASP A 70 -22.08 -10.67 -14.52
CA ASP A 70 -23.18 -11.57 -14.79
C ASP A 70 -23.20 -12.03 -16.24
N TYR A 71 -23.17 -13.35 -16.40
CA TYR A 71 -23.53 -14.04 -17.63
C TYR A 71 -25.04 -13.86 -17.81
N GLN A 72 -25.49 -12.65 -18.17
CA GLN A 72 -26.89 -12.41 -18.52
C GLN A 72 -27.17 -13.07 -19.87
N SER A 73 -27.76 -14.26 -19.80
CA SER A 73 -28.49 -14.91 -20.91
C SER A 73 -29.90 -14.35 -21.02
#